data_AF-A0A931R2Y8-F1
#
_entry.id   AF-A0A931R2Y8-F1
#
_cell.length_a   1.000
_cell.length_b   1.000
_cell.length_c   1.000
_cell.angle_alpha   90.00
_cell.angle_beta   90.00
_cell.angle_gamma   90.00
#
_symmetry.space_group_name_H-M   'P 1'
#
loop_
_entity.id
_entity.type
_entity.pdbx_description
1 polymer ?
#
loop_
_entity_poly.entity_id
_entity_poly.type
_entity_poly.pdbx_seq_one_letter_code
_entity_poly.pdbx_strand_id
1 'polypeptide(L)'
;MTEYRENVVKILPHLHRNRGLENFLRKVAPDFDLHELEISPQEIPLLGAVAAGKPIEAIEERDSLAVPADMVVGRYKAYALQVKGDSMMDEGIRDGDYIIIQERNEAKNGETVVALINDHEVTLKKLYIERDQIRLQPANSQVEPIIIRNSDVKILGVVCGLIRKFR
;
A
#
# COMPACT_ATOMS: atom_id res chain seq x y z
N MET A 1 29.59 26.20 -9.98
CA MET A 1 29.36 24.75 -10.22
C MET A 1 29.44 23.91 -8.94
N THR A 2 30.32 24.25 -7.98
CA THR A 2 30.50 23.51 -6.71
C THR A 2 29.29 23.61 -5.77
N GLU A 3 28.72 24.80 -5.60
CA GLU A 3 27.56 25.06 -4.72
C GLU A 3 26.28 24.33 -5.18
N TYR A 4 26.07 24.23 -6.50
CA TYR A 4 24.94 23.49 -7.07
C TYR A 4 25.04 21.98 -6.79
N ARG A 5 26.26 21.42 -6.87
CA ARG A 5 26.51 20.01 -6.54
C ARG A 5 26.27 19.74 -5.06
N GLU A 6 26.76 20.59 -4.16
CA GLU A 6 26.52 20.44 -2.72
C GLU A 6 25.04 20.50 -2.36
N ASN A 7 24.27 21.40 -3.00
CA ASN A 7 22.84 21.52 -2.76
C ASN A 7 22.05 20.32 -3.31
N VAL A 8 22.46 19.76 -4.44
CA VAL A 8 21.86 18.53 -4.98
C VAL A 8 22.11 17.37 -4.02
N VAL A 9 23.35 17.16 -3.56
CA VAL A 9 23.69 16.04 -2.66
C VAL A 9 22.88 16.08 -1.36
N LYS A 10 22.62 17.28 -0.80
CA LYS A 10 21.82 17.45 0.44
C LYS A 10 20.35 17.00 0.31
N ILE A 11 19.77 17.01 -0.89
CA ILE A 11 18.37 16.61 -1.09
C ILE A 11 18.22 15.14 -1.54
N LEU A 12 19.30 14.50 -1.99
CA LEU A 12 19.30 13.12 -2.50
C LEU A 12 18.70 12.08 -1.54
N PRO A 13 18.97 12.11 -0.22
CA PRO A 13 18.39 11.15 0.72
C PRO A 13 16.86 11.21 0.83
N HIS A 14 16.24 12.30 0.35
CA HIS A 14 14.80 12.54 0.40
C HIS A 14 14.12 12.33 -0.96
N LEU A 15 14.87 11.96 -2.00
CA LEU A 15 14.32 11.74 -3.33
C LEU A 15 13.98 10.27 -3.53
N HIS A 16 12.75 10.01 -3.99
CA HIS A 16 12.35 8.67 -4.38
C HIS A 16 13.24 8.14 -5.50
N ARG A 17 13.93 7.04 -5.23
CA ARG A 17 14.76 6.35 -6.21
C ARG A 17 13.92 5.91 -7.41
N ASN A 18 14.25 6.42 -8.58
CA ASN A 18 13.64 6.03 -9.84
C ASN A 18 14.65 6.17 -10.99
N ARG A 19 14.38 5.55 -12.15
CA ARG A 19 15.30 5.58 -13.31
C ARG A 19 15.65 6.99 -13.78
N GLY A 20 14.74 7.96 -13.60
CA GLY A 20 14.99 9.36 -13.95
C GLY A 20 16.05 9.98 -13.06
N LEU A 21 15.93 9.77 -11.74
CA LEU A 21 16.90 10.24 -10.75
C LEU A 21 18.27 9.57 -10.96
N GLU A 22 18.32 8.25 -11.17
CA GLU A 22 19.57 7.52 -11.41
C GLU A 22 20.30 8.03 -12.66
N ASN A 23 19.57 8.26 -13.76
CA ASN A 23 20.12 8.80 -15.00
C ASN A 23 20.58 10.25 -14.85
N PHE A 24 19.88 11.04 -14.03
CA PHE A 24 20.31 12.40 -13.69
C PHE A 24 21.60 12.39 -12.88
N LEU A 25 21.64 11.59 -11.82
CA LEU A 25 22.80 11.45 -10.92
C LEU A 25 24.06 10.99 -11.65
N ARG A 26 23.95 9.98 -12.54
CA ARG A 26 25.07 9.56 -13.39
C ARG A 26 25.65 10.69 -14.25
N LYS A 27 24.84 11.69 -14.61
CA LYS A 27 25.30 12.84 -15.41
C LYS A 27 25.88 13.96 -14.54
N VAL A 28 25.26 14.27 -13.40
CA VAL A 28 25.63 15.44 -12.59
C VAL A 28 26.62 15.13 -11.46
N ALA A 29 26.62 13.90 -10.96
CA ALA A 29 27.46 13.41 -9.87
C ALA A 29 27.85 11.93 -10.12
N PRO A 30 28.70 11.65 -11.12
CA PRO A 30 29.05 10.29 -11.53
C PRO A 30 29.80 9.49 -10.45
N ASP A 31 30.47 10.19 -9.52
CA ASP A 31 31.22 9.59 -8.41
C ASP A 31 30.34 9.39 -7.16
N PHE A 32 29.08 9.83 -7.19
CA PHE A 32 28.15 9.65 -6.08
C PHE A 32 27.75 8.17 -6.00
N ASP A 33 28.01 7.55 -4.85
CA ASP A 33 27.63 6.17 -4.63
C ASP A 33 26.10 6.09 -4.52
N LEU A 34 25.46 5.48 -5.52
CA LEU A 34 24.02 5.25 -5.51
C LEU A 34 23.57 4.33 -4.35
N HIS A 35 24.50 3.60 -3.72
CA HIS A 35 24.25 2.84 -2.50
C HIS A 35 24.15 3.75 -1.25
N GLU A 36 24.69 4.97 -1.27
CA GLU A 36 24.52 6.00 -0.21
C GLU A 36 23.18 6.73 -0.29
N LEU A 37 22.35 6.46 -1.32
CA LEU A 37 20.92 6.77 -1.25
C LEU A 37 20.29 5.81 -0.24
N GLU A 38 20.52 6.08 1.05
CA GLU A 38 19.80 5.41 2.12
C GLU A 38 18.31 5.62 1.87
N ILE A 39 17.60 4.53 1.57
CA ILE A 39 16.15 4.51 1.58
C ILE A 39 15.78 4.64 3.05
N SER A 40 15.66 5.89 3.53
CA SER A 40 15.25 6.14 4.89
C SER A 40 13.87 5.50 5.11
N PRO A 41 13.69 4.71 6.17
CA PRO A 41 12.40 4.12 6.45
C PRO A 41 11.37 5.24 6.70
N GLN A 42 10.19 5.08 6.11
CA GLN A 42 9.07 5.97 6.29
C GLN A 42 8.13 5.40 7.35
N GLU A 43 7.80 6.21 8.34
CA GLU A 43 6.76 5.86 9.32
C GLU A 43 5.38 6.12 8.70
N ILE A 44 4.56 5.08 8.64
CA ILE A 44 3.15 5.16 8.24
C ILE A 44 2.25 4.76 9.40
N PRO A 45 1.05 5.36 9.55
CA PRO A 45 0.14 5.01 10.64
C PRO A 45 -0.39 3.59 10.48
N LEU A 46 -0.45 2.84 11.59
CA LEU A 46 -1.12 1.55 11.69
C LEU A 46 -2.55 1.78 12.20
N LEU A 47 -3.54 1.66 11.32
CA LEU A 47 -4.91 2.12 11.61
C LEU A 47 -5.84 1.08 12.22
N GLY A 48 -5.34 -0.14 12.47
CA GLY A 48 -6.18 -1.21 12.98
C GLY A 48 -5.92 -2.55 12.31
N ALA A 49 -6.93 -3.40 12.42
CA ALA A 49 -6.99 -4.66 11.69
C ALA A 49 -8.17 -4.67 10.72
N VAL A 50 -7.97 -5.29 9.55
CA VAL A 50 -9.04 -5.56 8.57
C VAL A 50 -9.31 -7.05 8.54
N ALA A 51 -10.56 -7.41 8.87
CA ALA A 51 -11.02 -8.77 8.75
C ALA A 51 -11.59 -9.06 7.36
N ALA A 52 -11.44 -10.30 6.92
CA ALA A 52 -12.28 -10.82 5.85
C ALA A 52 -13.75 -10.86 6.30
N GLY A 53 -14.53 -9.81 6.01
CA GLY A 53 -15.98 -9.79 6.22
C GLY A 53 -16.47 -9.34 7.61
N LYS A 54 -15.63 -8.62 8.38
CA LYS A 54 -16.06 -7.92 9.62
C LYS A 54 -15.49 -6.50 9.63
N PRO A 55 -16.12 -5.54 10.33
CA PRO A 55 -15.66 -4.16 10.39
C PRO A 55 -14.20 -4.03 10.88
N ILE A 56 -13.54 -2.91 10.53
CA ILE A 56 -12.22 -2.60 11.10
C ILE A 56 -12.35 -2.50 12.62
N GLU A 57 -11.56 -3.29 13.34
CA GLU A 57 -11.28 -3.04 14.75
C GLU A 57 -10.24 -1.92 14.82
N ALA A 58 -10.68 -0.74 15.27
CA ALA A 58 -9.79 0.40 15.46
C ALA A 58 -8.80 0.08 16.59
N ILE A 59 -7.50 0.20 16.30
CA ILE A 59 -6.48 0.21 17.35
C ILE A 59 -6.51 1.61 17.98
N GLU A 60 -6.68 1.67 19.31
CA GLU A 60 -6.80 2.95 20.04
C GLU A 60 -5.47 3.74 20.12
N GLU A 61 -4.33 3.11 19.81
CA GLU A 61 -3.01 3.73 19.87
C GLU A 61 -2.54 4.29 18.52
N ARG A 62 -1.75 5.38 18.58
CA ARG A 62 -1.02 5.94 17.42
C ARG A 62 0.20 5.08 17.09
N ASP A 63 -0.03 3.81 16.79
CA ASP A 63 1.02 2.94 16.30
C ASP A 63 1.42 3.35 14.89
N SER A 64 2.72 3.22 14.60
CA SER A 64 3.28 3.41 13.28
C SER A 64 4.13 2.20 12.89
N LEU A 65 4.26 2.03 11.58
CA LEU A 65 5.11 1.00 10.99
C LEU A 65 6.17 1.68 10.14
N ALA A 66 7.43 1.46 10.48
CA ALA A 66 8.56 1.81 9.65
C ALA A 66 8.60 0.90 8.41
N VAL A 67 8.46 1.48 7.23
CA VAL A 67 8.50 0.74 5.96
C VAL A 67 9.57 1.32 5.03
N PRO A 68 10.18 0.52 4.15
CA PRO A 68 11.01 1.06 3.08
C PRO A 68 10.25 2.12 2.28
N ALA A 69 10.84 3.30 2.05
CA ALA A 69 10.18 4.42 1.37
C ALA A 69 9.76 4.12 -0.09
N ASP A 70 10.33 3.08 -0.70
CA ASP A 70 9.91 2.60 -2.03
C ASP A 70 8.61 1.76 -2.00
N MET A 71 8.15 1.31 -0.83
CA MET A 71 6.81 0.72 -0.67
C MET A 71 5.71 1.77 -0.63
N VAL A 72 6.05 3.01 -0.30
CA VAL A 72 5.14 4.18 -0.30
C VAL A 72 5.34 4.94 -1.61
N VAL A 73 4.79 4.39 -2.69
CA VAL A 73 5.05 4.92 -4.04
C VAL A 73 4.15 6.11 -4.37
N GLY A 74 4.74 7.29 -4.55
CA GLY A 74 4.07 8.42 -5.20
C GLY A 74 3.44 9.43 -4.23
N ARG A 75 2.51 10.24 -4.75
CA ARG A 75 1.98 11.44 -4.06
C ARG A 75 0.92 11.18 -2.98
N TYR A 76 0.44 9.95 -2.90
CA TYR A 76 -0.70 9.61 -2.04
C TYR A 76 -0.21 9.25 -0.64
N LYS A 77 -1.02 9.57 0.37
CA LYS A 77 -0.78 9.10 1.74
C LYS A 77 -0.83 7.57 1.76
N ALA A 78 -0.11 6.97 2.70
CA ALA A 78 -0.15 5.53 2.94
C ALA A 78 -0.41 5.25 4.42
N TYR A 79 -1.00 4.08 4.67
CA TYR A 79 -1.25 3.56 6.01
C TYR A 79 -1.12 2.04 5.99
N ALA A 80 -0.93 1.45 7.16
CA ALA A 80 -0.88 0.02 7.35
C ALA A 80 -2.15 -0.50 8.03
N LEU A 81 -2.53 -1.73 7.71
CA LEU A 81 -3.52 -2.51 8.45
C LEU A 81 -2.97 -3.90 8.72
N GLN A 82 -3.28 -4.46 9.89
CA GLN A 82 -3.07 -5.88 10.15
C GLN A 82 -4.19 -6.71 9.51
N VAL A 83 -3.85 -7.77 8.79
CA VAL A 83 -4.81 -8.69 8.19
C VAL A 83 -5.35 -9.65 9.24
N LYS A 84 -6.67 -9.85 9.24
CA LYS A 84 -7.36 -10.88 10.02
C LYS A 84 -8.12 -11.85 9.12
N GLY A 85 -7.84 -13.13 9.26
CA GLY A 85 -8.42 -14.20 8.45
C GLY A 85 -7.64 -14.51 7.18
N ASP A 86 -8.28 -15.26 6.29
CA ASP A 86 -7.61 -16.06 5.28
C ASP A 86 -8.24 -15.93 3.88
N SER A 87 -9.08 -14.91 3.65
CA SER A 87 -9.77 -14.74 2.35
C SER A 87 -8.84 -14.38 1.19
N MET A 88 -7.56 -14.11 1.48
CA MET A 88 -6.56 -13.70 0.50
C MET A 88 -5.33 -14.65 0.47
N MET A 89 -5.47 -15.86 1.00
CA MET A 89 -4.40 -16.86 1.08
C MET A 89 -3.75 -17.20 -0.26
N ASP A 90 -4.53 -17.27 -1.34
CA ASP A 90 -4.04 -17.63 -2.67
C ASP A 90 -3.16 -16.52 -3.28
N GLU A 91 -3.25 -15.29 -2.76
CA GLU A 91 -2.32 -14.17 -3.06
C GLU A 91 -1.15 -14.11 -2.08
N GLY A 92 -1.01 -15.11 -1.21
CA GLY A 92 0.04 -15.17 -0.21
C GLY A 92 -0.18 -14.24 0.99
N ILE A 93 -1.33 -13.55 1.08
CA ILE A 93 -1.71 -12.71 2.22
C ILE A 93 -2.39 -13.59 3.27
N ARG A 94 -1.83 -13.61 4.49
CA ARG A 94 -2.26 -14.47 5.59
C ARG A 94 -2.66 -13.65 6.81
N ASP A 95 -3.37 -14.31 7.71
CA ASP A 95 -3.67 -13.78 9.03
C ASP A 95 -2.39 -13.30 9.74
N GLY A 96 -2.45 -12.10 10.31
CA GLY A 96 -1.34 -11.47 11.03
C GLY A 96 -0.38 -10.66 10.15
N ASP A 97 -0.49 -10.69 8.82
CA ASP A 97 0.31 -9.83 7.94
C ASP A 97 0.00 -8.35 8.13
N TYR A 98 0.98 -7.50 7.83
CA TYR A 98 0.76 -6.07 7.68
C TYR A 98 0.73 -5.73 6.19
N ILE A 99 -0.40 -5.21 5.73
CA ILE A 99 -0.53 -4.69 4.37
C ILE A 99 -0.31 -3.18 4.37
N ILE A 100 0.44 -2.70 3.38
CA ILE A 100 0.66 -1.27 3.13
C ILE A 100 -0.33 -0.84 2.07
N ILE A 101 -1.07 0.20 2.38
CA ILE A 101 -2.20 0.66 1.58
C ILE A 101 -1.94 2.09 1.16
N GLN A 102 -2.05 2.33 -0.15
CA GLN A 102 -2.08 3.65 -0.71
C GLN A 102 -3.51 4.21 -0.63
N GLU A 103 -3.68 5.33 0.07
CA GLU A 103 -4.97 6.01 0.24
C GLU A 103 -5.40 6.67 -1.08
N ARG A 104 -6.21 5.95 -1.84
CA ARG A 104 -6.83 6.42 -3.08
C ARG A 104 -8.18 5.73 -3.30
N ASN A 105 -9.10 6.44 -3.91
CA ASN A 105 -10.48 6.00 -4.16
C ASN A 105 -10.68 5.32 -5.53
N GLU A 106 -9.61 5.20 -6.33
CA GLU A 106 -9.63 4.59 -7.65
C GLU A 106 -8.70 3.37 -7.70
N ALA A 107 -9.18 2.29 -8.31
CA ALA A 107 -8.44 1.06 -8.49
C ALA A 107 -8.79 0.41 -9.84
N LYS A 108 -7.86 -0.38 -10.36
CA LYS A 108 -7.98 -1.13 -11.61
C LYS A 108 -8.43 -2.55 -11.34
N ASN A 109 -9.01 -3.18 -12.36
CA ASN A 109 -9.38 -4.59 -12.29
C ASN A 109 -8.17 -5.47 -11.94
N GLY A 110 -8.37 -6.35 -10.96
CA GLY A 110 -7.35 -7.25 -10.43
C GLY A 110 -6.49 -6.67 -9.31
N GLU A 111 -6.57 -5.37 -9.01
CA GLU A 111 -5.88 -4.79 -7.85
C GLU A 111 -6.53 -5.27 -6.55
N THR A 112 -5.69 -5.52 -5.53
CA THR A 112 -6.14 -5.82 -4.17
C THR A 112 -6.47 -4.53 -3.45
N VAL A 113 -7.70 -4.40 -2.97
CA VAL A 113 -8.25 -3.18 -2.40
C VAL A 113 -8.76 -3.38 -0.99
N VAL A 114 -8.70 -2.32 -0.20
CA VAL A 114 -9.52 -2.15 0.99
C VAL A 114 -10.78 -1.40 0.58
N ALA A 115 -11.93 -2.01 0.77
CA ALA A 115 -13.22 -1.46 0.35
C ALA A 115 -14.19 -1.39 1.53
N LEU A 116 -14.93 -0.29 1.63
CA LEU A 116 -16.08 -0.11 2.51
C LEU A 116 -17.35 -0.46 1.75
N ILE A 117 -18.09 -1.44 2.24
CA ILE A 117 -19.36 -1.93 1.73
C ILE A 117 -20.50 -1.38 2.60
N ASN A 118 -21.56 -0.90 1.96
CA ASN A 118 -22.79 -0.42 2.59
C ASN A 118 -22.56 0.59 3.73
N ASP A 119 -21.47 1.34 3.68
CA ASP A 119 -21.05 2.31 4.71
C ASP A 119 -20.72 1.76 6.11
N HIS A 120 -20.60 0.43 6.29
CA HIS A 120 -20.32 -0.15 7.62
C HIS A 120 -19.34 -1.33 7.64
N GLU A 121 -19.13 -2.03 6.52
CA GLU A 121 -18.27 -3.21 6.49
C GLU A 121 -17.00 -2.93 5.68
N VAL A 122 -15.82 -3.12 6.26
CA VAL A 122 -14.56 -3.00 5.53
C VAL A 122 -14.02 -4.38 5.21
N THR A 123 -13.55 -4.57 3.98
CA THR A 123 -13.04 -5.86 3.51
C THR A 123 -11.78 -5.70 2.66
N LEU A 124 -11.00 -6.77 2.61
CA LEU A 124 -9.84 -6.92 1.73
C LEU A 124 -10.14 -7.95 0.64
N LYS A 125 -10.17 -7.51 -0.63
CA LYS A 125 -10.55 -8.34 -1.80
C LYS A 125 -9.84 -7.84 -3.07
N LYS A 126 -9.84 -8.64 -4.14
CA LYS A 126 -9.54 -8.12 -5.49
C LYS A 126 -10.75 -7.40 -6.07
N LEU A 127 -10.52 -6.24 -6.66
CA LEU A 127 -11.56 -5.47 -7.33
C LEU A 127 -11.73 -5.92 -8.78
N TYR A 128 -12.97 -6.15 -9.20
CA TYR A 128 -13.35 -6.25 -10.61
C TYR A 128 -14.56 -5.36 -10.88
N ILE A 129 -14.34 -4.31 -11.65
CA ILE A 129 -15.35 -3.41 -12.18
C ILE A 129 -15.93 -4.07 -13.43
N GLU A 130 -17.22 -4.40 -13.36
CA GLU A 130 -18.03 -4.98 -14.43
C GLU A 130 -19.07 -3.92 -14.87
N ARG A 131 -19.87 -4.19 -15.91
CA ARG A 131 -20.72 -3.15 -16.54
C ARG A 131 -21.66 -2.46 -15.55
N ASP A 132 -22.39 -3.23 -14.75
CA ASP A 132 -23.45 -2.72 -13.86
C ASP A 132 -23.17 -2.99 -12.37
N GLN A 133 -22.02 -3.59 -12.07
CA GLN A 133 -21.70 -4.08 -10.73
C GLN A 133 -20.19 -4.09 -10.48
N ILE A 134 -19.84 -4.14 -9.21
CA ILE A 134 -18.51 -4.45 -8.73
C ILE A 134 -18.53 -5.87 -8.16
N ARG A 135 -17.53 -6.66 -8.53
CA ARG A 135 -17.22 -7.93 -7.90
C ARG A 135 -15.98 -7.78 -7.03
N LEU A 136 -16.15 -7.98 -5.73
CA LEU A 136 -15.07 -8.08 -4.75
C LEU A 136 -14.73 -9.56 -4.58
N GLN A 137 -13.66 -9.97 -5.24
CA GLN A 137 -13.26 -11.35 -5.36
C GLN A 137 -12.26 -11.71 -4.24
N PRO A 138 -12.57 -12.70 -3.37
CA PRO A 138 -11.56 -13.26 -2.48
C PRO A 138 -10.51 -14.03 -3.30
N ALA A 139 -9.29 -14.04 -2.78
CA ALA A 139 -8.25 -14.97 -3.22
C ALA A 139 -8.17 -16.14 -2.22
N ASN A 140 -9.28 -16.86 -2.13
CA ASN A 140 -9.46 -18.09 -1.39
C ASN A 140 -10.64 -18.83 -2.04
N SER A 141 -10.39 -20.01 -2.61
CA SER A 141 -11.41 -20.78 -3.35
C SER A 141 -12.62 -21.21 -2.51
N GLN A 142 -12.50 -21.19 -1.18
CA GLN A 142 -13.56 -21.58 -0.25
C GLN A 142 -14.49 -20.41 0.12
N VAL A 143 -14.20 -19.20 -0.36
CA VAL A 143 -14.95 -17.98 -0.04
C VAL A 143 -15.63 -17.47 -1.31
N GLU A 144 -16.92 -17.17 -1.22
CA GLU A 144 -17.68 -16.68 -2.36
C GLU A 144 -17.38 -15.20 -2.68
N PRO A 145 -17.44 -14.78 -3.96
CA PRO A 145 -17.32 -13.37 -4.32
C PRO A 145 -18.50 -12.54 -3.81
N ILE A 146 -18.24 -11.28 -3.46
CA ILE A 146 -19.30 -10.31 -3.16
C ILE A 146 -19.62 -9.54 -4.43
N ILE A 147 -20.88 -9.57 -4.86
CA ILE A 147 -21.37 -8.82 -6.02
C ILE A 147 -22.23 -7.68 -5.50
N ILE A 148 -21.87 -6.44 -5.85
CA ILE A 148 -22.49 -5.24 -5.28
C ILE A 148 -22.60 -4.11 -6.31
N ARG A 149 -23.57 -3.21 -6.13
CA ARG A 149 -23.69 -2.03 -6.98
C ARG A 149 -22.53 -1.06 -6.72
N ASN A 150 -22.19 -0.29 -7.75
CA ASN A 150 -21.17 0.76 -7.65
C ASN A 150 -21.47 1.79 -6.55
N SER A 151 -22.75 2.08 -6.27
CA SER A 151 -23.16 3.04 -5.25
C SER A 151 -22.89 2.57 -3.81
N ASP A 152 -22.77 1.26 -3.61
CA ASP A 152 -22.79 0.65 -2.28
C ASP A 152 -21.38 0.20 -1.86
N VAL A 153 -20.35 0.61 -2.61
CA VAL A 153 -18.95 0.31 -2.34
C VAL A 153 -18.08 1.55 -2.50
N LYS A 154 -17.19 1.77 -1.53
CA LYS A 154 -16.19 2.85 -1.54
C LYS A 154 -14.80 2.24 -1.42
N ILE A 155 -13.91 2.55 -2.35
CA ILE A 155 -12.50 2.15 -2.24
C ILE A 155 -11.81 3.07 -1.24
N LEU A 156 -11.25 2.49 -0.18
CA LEU A 156 -10.49 3.22 0.84
C LEU A 156 -9.00 3.26 0.52
N GLY A 157 -8.53 2.32 -0.30
CA GLY A 157 -7.15 2.28 -0.76
C GLY A 157 -6.80 1.01 -1.51
N VAL A 158 -5.60 1.02 -2.07
CA VAL A 158 -5.03 -0.10 -2.84
C VAL A 158 -3.79 -0.62 -2.15
N VAL A 159 -3.70 -1.95 -2.01
CA VAL A 159 -2.54 -2.59 -1.40
C VAL A 159 -1.34 -2.46 -2.32
N CYS A 160 -0.25 -1.89 -1.80
CA CYS A 160 1.01 -1.69 -2.54
C CYS A 160 2.21 -2.41 -1.92
N GLY A 161 2.05 -3.00 -0.73
CA GLY A 161 3.12 -3.76 -0.08
C GLY A 161 2.58 -4.70 0.99
N LEU A 162 3.44 -5.64 1.39
CA LEU A 162 3.16 -6.61 2.44
C LEU A 162 4.42 -6.82 3.28
N ILE A 163 4.25 -6.79 4.59
CA ILE A 163 5.28 -7.11 5.58
C ILE A 163 4.78 -8.26 6.45
N ARG A 164 5.57 -9.34 6.50
CA ARG A 164 5.33 -10.48 7.37
C ARG A 164 6.49 -10.64 8.34
N LYS A 165 6.18 -10.64 9.63
CA LYS A 165 7.13 -10.99 10.68
C LYS A 165 7.01 -12.48 10.97
N PHE A 166 8.05 -13.24 10.63
CA PHE A 166 8.18 -14.63 11.09
C PHE A 166 8.71 -14.65 12.52
N ARG A 167 8.30 -15.66 13.30
CA ARG A 167 8.91 -15.98 14.59
C ARG A 167 9.94 -17.08 14.41
#